data_AF-A0A3D2BCR8-F1
#
_entry.id   AF-A0A3D2BCR8-F1
#
_cell.length_a   1.000
_cell.length_b   1.000
_cell.length_c   1.000
_cell.angle_alpha   90.00
_cell.angle_beta   90.00
_cell.angle_gamma   90.00
#
_symmetry.space_group_name_H-M   'P 1'
#
loop_
_entity.id
_entity.type
_entity.pdbx_description
1 polymer ?
#
loop_
_entity_poly.entity_id
_entity_poly.type
_entity_poly.pdbx_seq_one_letter_code
_entity_poly.pdbx_strand_id
1 'polypeptide(L)'
;MLNRYPLWKYVMLVVVIVVGLLYALPNLYGEDPAVQITGARGVAASEQTLIQVQKTLQEEKITAKSVALEEGAILARFDSTDTQLRAREALMGVMGDKYVVALNLAPATPRWLAAINAEPMKLGLDLRGGVHFLMEVDMETALGKLQEQNIDSLRSDLRDKGIPYTTVRKEDKYGMSITFRDSNARDQAMDYLTQRHRDLVLSSQGSNQLRAVMTDERLKEAREYAVQQNINILRNRVNQLGVAEPLVQRQGADRIVVELPGIQDTARAKEILGATATLEFRLVNTNVDQSAVASGRVPGDSEVKQTREGQPVVMYKRVILTGDHITDSTSSQDEYNQPQVNISLDSAGGNIMSNFTKDNIGKPMATLFVEYKDSGKKDANGRAVLVKEEEVINIANIQSRLGNSFRITGIERS
;
A
#
# COMPACT_ATOMS: atom_id res chain seq x y z
N MET A 1 -17.28 -7.34 69.42
CA MET A 1 -17.50 -6.49 68.23
C MET A 1 -16.33 -6.71 67.27
N LEU A 2 -16.51 -7.45 66.18
CA LEU A 2 -15.41 -7.75 65.23
C LEU A 2 -15.38 -6.88 63.98
N ASN A 3 -16.44 -6.13 63.65
CA ASN A 3 -16.47 -5.24 62.47
C ASN A 3 -16.31 -3.77 62.88
N ARG A 4 -15.26 -3.13 62.34
CA ARG A 4 -14.90 -1.72 62.61
C ARG A 4 -15.61 -0.71 61.69
N TYR A 5 -16.20 -1.16 60.59
CA TYR A 5 -16.96 -0.30 59.67
C TYR A 5 -18.47 -0.47 59.80
N PRO A 6 -19.26 0.58 59.51
CA PRO A 6 -20.70 0.49 59.34
C PRO A 6 -21.12 -0.55 58.28
N LEU A 7 -22.27 -1.21 58.49
CA LEU A 7 -22.80 -2.26 57.62
C LEU A 7 -22.85 -1.85 56.13
N TRP A 8 -23.29 -0.61 55.85
CA TRP A 8 -23.39 -0.09 54.47
C TRP A 8 -22.04 0.00 53.75
N LYS A 9 -20.93 0.27 54.48
CA LYS A 9 -19.58 0.26 53.88
C LYS A 9 -19.11 -1.15 53.55
N TYR A 10 -19.48 -2.15 54.37
CA TYR A 10 -19.21 -3.55 54.05
C TYR A 10 -20.03 -4.01 52.84
N VAL A 11 -21.31 -3.65 52.76
CA VAL A 11 -22.16 -3.95 51.61
C VAL A 11 -21.58 -3.31 50.34
N MET A 12 -21.17 -2.04 50.41
CA MET A 12 -20.51 -1.35 49.30
C MET A 12 -19.21 -2.04 48.86
N LEU A 13 -18.36 -2.44 49.82
CA LEU A 13 -17.11 -3.16 49.52
C LEU A 13 -17.38 -4.48 48.81
N VAL A 14 -18.36 -5.27 49.28
CA VAL A 14 -18.73 -6.53 48.65
C VAL A 14 -19.24 -6.30 47.23
N VAL A 15 -20.10 -5.30 47.01
CA VAL A 15 -20.59 -4.95 45.68
C VAL A 15 -19.43 -4.58 44.74
N VAL A 16 -18.48 -3.76 45.19
CA VAL A 16 -17.30 -3.38 44.38
C VAL A 16 -16.45 -4.60 44.03
N ILE A 17 -16.23 -5.52 44.97
CA ILE A 17 -15.46 -6.74 44.72
C ILE A 17 -16.18 -7.65 43.72
N VAL A 18 -17.49 -7.84 43.88
CA VAL A 18 -18.29 -8.68 42.97
C VAL A 18 -18.31 -8.10 41.55
N VAL A 19 -18.45 -6.78 41.41
CA VAL A 19 -18.36 -6.10 40.11
C VAL A 19 -16.95 -6.24 39.53
N GLY A 20 -15.90 -6.03 40.34
CA GLY A 20 -14.51 -6.21 39.90
C GLY A 20 -14.21 -7.62 39.40
N LEU A 21 -14.69 -8.65 40.11
CA LEU A 21 -14.56 -10.05 39.69
C LEU A 21 -15.35 -10.33 38.42
N LEU A 22 -16.57 -9.78 38.28
CA LEU A 22 -17.38 -9.91 37.06
C LEU A 22 -16.67 -9.37 35.81
N TYR A 23 -16.01 -8.20 35.92
CA TYR A 23 -15.24 -7.62 34.82
C TYR A 23 -13.86 -8.28 34.62
N ALA A 24 -13.35 -9.03 35.59
CA ALA A 24 -12.11 -9.79 35.46
C ALA A 24 -12.31 -11.21 34.87
N LEU A 25 -13.52 -11.78 35.01
CA LEU A 25 -13.89 -13.11 34.48
C LEU A 25 -13.54 -13.33 33.00
N PRO A 26 -13.74 -12.36 32.07
CA PRO A 26 -13.39 -12.54 30.67
C PRO A 26 -11.94 -13.00 30.42
N ASN A 27 -10.99 -12.57 31.26
CA ASN A 27 -9.57 -12.93 31.12
C ASN A 27 -9.25 -14.40 31.48
N LEU A 28 -10.15 -15.09 32.18
CA LEU A 28 -10.02 -16.53 32.47
C LEU A 28 -10.43 -17.39 31.27
N TYR A 29 -11.24 -16.83 30.36
CA TYR A 29 -11.58 -17.47 29.11
C TYR A 29 -10.44 -17.20 28.13
N GLY A 30 -9.77 -18.26 27.66
CA GLY A 30 -8.70 -18.16 26.68
C GLY A 30 -9.20 -17.80 25.27
N GLU A 31 -8.40 -18.12 24.27
CA GLU A 31 -8.78 -17.93 22.86
C GLU A 31 -9.03 -19.28 22.19
N ASP A 32 -10.09 -19.36 21.39
CA ASP A 32 -10.37 -20.50 20.53
C ASP A 32 -9.66 -20.30 19.17
N PRO A 33 -8.92 -21.31 18.65
CA PRO A 33 -8.47 -21.36 17.27
C PRO A 33 -9.63 -21.11 16.31
N ALA A 34 -9.55 -20.08 15.47
CA ALA A 34 -10.65 -19.68 14.61
C ALA A 34 -10.22 -19.39 13.18
N VAL A 35 -11.00 -19.81 12.19
CA VAL A 35 -10.85 -19.34 10.82
C VAL A 35 -11.86 -18.23 10.61
N GLN A 36 -11.36 -17.04 10.29
CA GLN A 36 -12.18 -15.90 9.94
C GLN A 36 -12.23 -15.78 8.42
N ILE A 37 -13.44 -15.79 7.87
CA ILE A 37 -13.69 -15.55 6.46
C ILE A 37 -14.36 -14.19 6.35
N THR A 38 -13.57 -13.19 5.96
CA THR A 38 -14.09 -11.88 5.58
C THR A 38 -14.23 -11.84 4.07
N GLY A 39 -15.25 -11.14 3.56
CA GLY A 39 -15.23 -10.81 2.14
C GLY A 39 -14.01 -9.95 1.86
N ALA A 40 -13.27 -10.31 0.82
CA ALA A 40 -12.26 -9.40 0.31
C ALA A 40 -12.99 -8.13 -0.14
N ARG A 41 -12.46 -6.96 0.21
CA ARG A 41 -12.86 -5.67 -0.39
C ARG A 41 -14.25 -5.17 0.04
N GLY A 42 -14.57 -5.30 1.34
CA GLY A 42 -15.75 -4.67 1.95
C GLY A 42 -17.10 -5.35 1.70
N VAL A 43 -17.10 -6.50 1.01
CA VAL A 43 -18.30 -7.34 0.87
C VAL A 43 -18.54 -8.07 2.19
N ALA A 44 -19.65 -7.78 2.87
CA ALA A 44 -20.02 -8.55 4.06
C ALA A 44 -20.31 -10.01 3.67
N ALA A 45 -19.83 -10.95 4.47
CA ALA A 45 -20.16 -12.36 4.30
C ALA A 45 -21.68 -12.55 4.43
N SER A 46 -22.26 -13.33 3.52
CA SER A 46 -23.69 -13.57 3.44
C SER A 46 -24.10 -14.88 4.12
N GLU A 47 -25.38 -15.07 4.41
CA GLU A 47 -25.90 -16.37 4.88
C GLU A 47 -25.61 -17.50 3.89
N GLN A 48 -25.56 -17.23 2.59
CA GLN A 48 -25.19 -18.21 1.57
C GLN A 48 -23.74 -18.66 1.73
N THR A 49 -22.85 -17.72 2.03
CA THR A 49 -21.43 -18.00 2.30
C THR A 49 -21.30 -18.86 3.57
N LEU A 50 -22.11 -18.62 4.59
CA LEU A 50 -22.12 -19.42 5.83
C LEU A 50 -22.53 -20.86 5.56
N ILE A 51 -23.58 -21.08 4.75
CA ILE A 51 -24.01 -22.43 4.34
C ILE A 51 -22.89 -23.13 3.55
N GLN A 52 -22.22 -22.41 2.65
CA GLN A 52 -21.10 -22.95 1.88
C GLN A 52 -19.94 -23.37 2.77
N VAL A 53 -19.54 -22.52 3.74
CA VAL A 53 -18.50 -22.84 4.73
C VAL A 53 -18.87 -24.08 5.55
N GLN A 54 -20.10 -24.17 6.05
CA GLN A 54 -20.56 -25.34 6.81
C GLN A 54 -20.53 -26.61 5.96
N LYS A 55 -20.94 -26.54 4.71
CA LYS A 55 -20.93 -27.67 3.78
C LYS A 55 -19.50 -28.16 3.50
N THR A 56 -18.57 -27.25 3.21
CA THR A 56 -17.16 -27.61 2.97
C THR A 56 -16.52 -28.25 4.19
N LEU A 57 -16.78 -27.74 5.40
CA LEU A 57 -16.26 -28.34 6.64
C LEU A 57 -16.84 -29.75 6.87
N GLN A 58 -18.11 -29.98 6.52
CA GLN A 58 -18.73 -31.31 6.62
C GLN A 58 -18.16 -32.29 5.58
N GLU A 59 -17.97 -31.86 4.33
CA GLU A 59 -17.41 -32.70 3.26
C GLU A 59 -15.99 -33.18 3.59
N GLU A 60 -15.16 -32.29 4.15
CA GLU A 60 -13.80 -32.61 4.60
C GLU A 60 -13.72 -33.25 5.99
N LYS A 61 -14.88 -33.53 6.62
CA LYS A 61 -15.00 -34.15 7.96
C LYS A 61 -14.25 -33.39 9.06
N ILE A 62 -14.27 -32.06 8.98
CA ILE A 62 -13.63 -31.19 9.96
C ILE A 62 -14.67 -30.76 11.00
N THR A 63 -14.46 -31.15 12.26
CA THR A 63 -15.35 -30.78 13.37
C THR A 63 -15.12 -29.33 13.77
N ALA A 64 -16.12 -28.47 13.57
CA ALA A 64 -16.12 -27.10 14.09
C ALA A 64 -16.93 -27.03 15.40
N LYS A 65 -16.40 -26.30 16.39
CA LYS A 65 -17.07 -26.01 17.66
C LYS A 65 -18.26 -25.08 17.46
N SER A 66 -18.11 -24.10 16.56
CA SER A 66 -19.20 -23.22 16.11
C SER A 66 -18.84 -22.56 14.79
N VAL A 67 -19.85 -22.24 13.98
CA VAL A 67 -19.70 -21.42 12.76
C VAL A 67 -20.81 -20.38 12.79
N ALA A 68 -20.46 -19.11 12.88
CA ALA A 68 -21.42 -18.01 12.99
C ALA A 68 -21.04 -16.84 12.08
N LEU A 69 -22.04 -16.08 11.64
CA LEU A 69 -21.86 -14.79 10.99
C LEU A 69 -21.84 -13.71 12.09
N GLU A 70 -20.68 -13.09 12.32
CA GLU A 70 -20.47 -12.04 13.33
C GLU A 70 -19.88 -10.82 12.62
N GLU A 71 -20.51 -9.64 12.77
CA GLU A 71 -20.03 -8.36 12.20
C GLU A 71 -19.73 -8.37 10.69
N GLY A 72 -20.47 -9.14 9.90
CA GLY A 72 -20.24 -9.25 8.45
C GLY A 72 -19.05 -10.14 8.07
N ALA A 73 -18.49 -10.88 9.02
CA ALA A 73 -17.48 -11.92 8.81
C ALA A 73 -18.01 -13.28 9.28
N ILE A 74 -17.62 -14.37 8.63
CA ILE A 74 -17.90 -15.72 9.14
C ILE A 74 -16.76 -16.12 10.05
N LEU A 75 -17.09 -16.49 11.28
CA LEU A 75 -16.16 -16.98 12.27
C LEU A 75 -16.43 -18.46 12.54
N ALA A 76 -15.52 -19.32 12.10
CA ALA A 76 -15.52 -20.75 12.40
C ALA A 76 -14.52 -21.03 13.52
N ARG A 77 -14.98 -21.54 14.67
CA ARG A 77 -14.15 -21.87 15.84
C ARG A 77 -13.87 -23.36 15.89
N PHE A 78 -12.67 -23.74 16.30
CA PHE A 78 -12.16 -25.10 16.32
C PHE A 78 -11.53 -25.43 17.68
N ASP A 79 -11.45 -26.73 17.99
CA ASP A 79 -10.87 -27.19 19.26
C ASP A 79 -9.32 -27.19 19.25
N SER A 80 -8.68 -27.16 18.07
CA SER A 80 -7.22 -27.18 17.95
C SER A 80 -6.70 -26.35 16.77
N THR A 81 -5.44 -25.94 16.85
CA THR A 81 -4.74 -25.27 15.75
C THR A 81 -4.55 -26.18 14.53
N ASP A 82 -4.41 -27.49 14.73
CA ASP A 82 -4.30 -28.46 13.62
C ASP A 82 -5.60 -28.56 12.82
N THR A 83 -6.75 -28.58 13.51
CA THR A 83 -8.06 -28.61 12.85
C THR A 83 -8.38 -27.27 12.17
N GLN A 84 -7.96 -26.16 12.79
CA GLN A 84 -8.01 -24.82 12.20
C GLN A 84 -7.18 -24.73 10.90
N LEU A 85 -5.95 -25.25 10.89
CA LEU A 85 -5.07 -25.22 9.71
C LEU A 85 -5.67 -26.02 8.54
N ARG A 86 -6.18 -27.24 8.81
CA ARG A 86 -6.88 -28.04 7.81
C ARG A 86 -8.14 -27.34 7.29
N ALA A 87 -8.90 -26.70 8.19
CA ALA A 87 -10.06 -25.92 7.82
C ALA A 87 -9.69 -24.75 6.90
N ARG A 88 -8.60 -24.03 7.20
CA ARG A 88 -8.10 -22.94 6.35
C ARG A 88 -7.78 -23.44 4.95
N GLU A 89 -7.03 -24.54 4.83
CA GLU A 89 -6.64 -25.09 3.53
C GLU A 89 -7.86 -25.50 2.69
N ALA A 90 -8.80 -26.22 3.30
CA ALA A 90 -10.04 -26.62 2.66
C ALA A 90 -10.88 -25.41 2.20
N LEU A 91 -11.03 -24.42 3.08
CA LEU A 91 -11.82 -23.22 2.80
C LEU A 91 -11.14 -22.30 1.77
N MET A 92 -9.81 -22.19 1.79
CA MET A 92 -9.07 -21.43 0.77
C MET A 92 -9.33 -21.96 -0.64
N GLY A 93 -9.33 -23.29 -0.81
CA GLY A 93 -9.58 -23.91 -2.11
C GLY A 93 -10.97 -23.62 -2.68
N VAL A 94 -11.98 -23.47 -1.82
CA VAL A 94 -13.38 -23.28 -2.23
C VAL A 94 -13.79 -21.81 -2.30
N MET A 95 -13.27 -20.97 -1.40
CA MET A 95 -13.67 -19.57 -1.27
C MET A 95 -12.98 -18.65 -2.32
N GLY A 96 -11.85 -19.08 -2.88
CA GLY A 96 -11.10 -18.36 -3.91
C GLY A 96 -10.71 -16.94 -3.50
N ASP A 97 -10.38 -16.08 -4.48
CA ASP A 97 -9.89 -14.71 -4.23
C ASP A 97 -10.96 -13.71 -3.76
N LYS A 98 -12.22 -14.16 -3.65
CA LYS A 98 -13.35 -13.32 -3.24
C LYS A 98 -13.43 -13.13 -1.73
N TYR A 99 -12.84 -14.04 -0.96
CA TYR A 99 -12.85 -13.99 0.49
C TYR A 99 -11.43 -14.15 1.03
N VAL A 100 -11.10 -13.38 2.05
CA VAL A 100 -9.86 -13.55 2.79
C VAL A 100 -10.13 -14.57 3.89
N VAL A 101 -9.57 -15.76 3.70
CA VAL A 101 -9.59 -16.83 4.71
C VAL A 101 -8.34 -16.66 5.59
N ALA A 102 -8.52 -16.07 6.76
CA ALA A 102 -7.44 -15.78 7.71
C ALA A 102 -7.50 -16.71 8.92
N LEU A 103 -6.32 -17.11 9.42
CA LEU A 103 -6.19 -17.71 10.74
C LEU A 103 -6.33 -16.61 11.78
N ASN A 104 -7.22 -16.81 12.74
CA ASN A 104 -7.47 -15.91 13.85
C ASN A 104 -7.52 -16.71 15.17
N LEU A 105 -7.42 -16.00 16.29
CA LEU A 105 -7.69 -16.50 17.62
C LEU A 105 -8.84 -15.67 18.17
N ALA A 106 -10.01 -16.29 18.31
CA ALA A 106 -11.22 -15.62 18.76
C ALA A 106 -11.36 -15.75 20.29
N PRO A 107 -11.74 -14.68 21.01
CA PRO A 107 -12.02 -14.78 22.44
C PRO A 107 -13.07 -15.86 22.73
N ALA A 108 -12.75 -16.80 23.63
CA ALA A 108 -13.69 -17.82 24.10
C ALA A 108 -14.68 -17.27 25.15
N THR A 109 -14.70 -15.94 25.34
CA THR A 109 -15.56 -15.25 26.30
C THR A 109 -17.04 -15.47 25.96
N PRO A 110 -17.88 -15.91 26.93
CA PRO A 110 -19.31 -16.06 26.74
C PRO A 110 -20.02 -14.77 26.30
N ARG A 111 -21.02 -14.89 25.42
CA ARG A 111 -21.80 -13.75 24.90
C ARG A 111 -22.49 -12.91 25.98
N TRP A 112 -22.85 -13.50 27.12
CA TRP A 112 -23.48 -12.76 28.22
C TRP A 112 -22.50 -11.81 28.94
N LEU A 113 -21.20 -12.11 28.95
CA LEU A 113 -20.16 -11.20 29.46
C LEU A 113 -19.90 -10.07 28.46
N ALA A 114 -19.87 -10.38 27.16
CA ALA A 114 -19.78 -9.36 26.12
C ALA A 114 -20.98 -8.38 26.15
N ALA A 115 -22.19 -8.87 26.46
CA ALA A 115 -23.39 -8.04 26.56
C ALA A 115 -23.36 -6.97 27.67
N ILE A 116 -22.54 -7.16 28.71
CA ILE A 116 -22.29 -6.16 29.76
C ILE A 116 -21.01 -5.34 29.52
N ASN A 117 -20.46 -5.42 28.30
CA ASN A 117 -19.21 -4.78 27.88
C ASN A 117 -18.00 -5.23 28.74
N ALA A 118 -18.05 -6.46 29.27
CA ALA A 118 -16.95 -7.11 29.95
C ALA A 118 -16.13 -7.89 28.90
N GLU A 119 -15.23 -7.17 28.23
CA GLU A 119 -14.30 -7.71 27.25
C GLU A 119 -12.98 -8.12 27.94
N PRO A 120 -12.29 -9.17 27.44
CA PRO A 120 -10.96 -9.52 27.91
C PRO A 120 -9.96 -8.39 27.60
N MET A 121 -8.90 -8.29 28.39
CA MET A 121 -7.82 -7.35 28.15
C MET A 121 -7.12 -7.68 26.83
N LYS A 122 -6.80 -6.64 26.06
CA LYS A 122 -5.99 -6.75 24.86
C LYS A 122 -4.58 -7.19 25.25
N LEU A 123 -4.20 -8.38 24.81
CA LEU A 123 -2.89 -8.93 25.05
C LEU A 123 -1.89 -8.38 24.02
N GLY A 124 -0.78 -7.83 24.50
CA GLY A 124 0.33 -7.41 23.63
C GLY A 124 1.03 -8.61 22.99
N LEU A 125 1.97 -8.32 22.08
CA LEU A 125 2.76 -9.30 21.35
C LEU A 125 3.39 -10.38 22.26
N ASP A 126 3.93 -9.99 23.41
CA ASP A 126 4.61 -10.91 24.32
C ASP A 126 3.68 -11.94 24.98
N LEU A 127 2.39 -11.60 25.11
CA LEU A 127 1.40 -12.45 25.77
C LEU A 127 0.55 -13.24 24.76
N ARG A 128 0.27 -12.66 23.59
CA ARG A 128 -0.53 -13.30 22.52
C ARG A 128 0.32 -14.01 21.48
N GLY A 129 1.62 -13.76 21.45
CA GLY A 129 2.49 -14.12 20.34
C GLY A 129 2.19 -13.28 19.08
N GLY A 130 3.00 -13.48 18.04
CA GLY A 130 2.88 -12.77 16.77
C GLY A 130 4.26 -12.41 16.20
N VAL A 131 4.33 -11.29 15.48
CA VAL A 131 5.60 -10.78 14.92
C VAL A 131 5.78 -9.29 15.14
N HIS A 132 7.04 -8.91 15.31
CA HIS A 132 7.52 -7.54 15.34
C HIS A 132 8.44 -7.32 14.14
N PHE A 133 8.07 -6.41 13.24
CA PHE A 133 8.88 -6.00 12.12
C PHE A 133 9.42 -4.58 12.35
N LEU A 134 10.73 -4.44 12.24
CA LEU A 134 11.38 -3.13 12.13
C LEU A 134 11.77 -2.91 10.67
N MET A 135 11.16 -1.91 10.04
CA MET A 135 11.35 -1.62 8.62
C MET A 135 11.98 -0.25 8.43
N GLU A 136 12.90 -0.13 7.50
CA GLU A 136 13.61 1.12 7.18
C GLU A 136 13.15 1.63 5.81
N VAL A 137 12.84 2.92 5.73
CA VAL A 137 12.43 3.55 4.47
C VAL A 137 13.68 3.89 3.66
N ASP A 138 13.67 3.54 2.37
CA ASP A 138 14.73 3.94 1.45
C ASP A 138 14.64 5.44 1.11
N MET A 139 15.31 6.25 1.95
CA MET A 139 15.33 7.70 1.81
C MET A 139 16.07 8.17 0.56
N GLU A 140 17.04 7.40 0.07
CA GLU A 140 17.82 7.75 -1.10
C GLU A 140 16.93 7.67 -2.35
N THR A 141 16.20 6.57 -2.50
CA THR A 141 15.23 6.41 -3.59
C THR A 141 14.09 7.43 -3.49
N ALA A 142 13.56 7.68 -2.29
CA ALA A 142 12.48 8.64 -2.08
C ALA A 142 12.89 10.07 -2.47
N LEU A 143 14.05 10.53 -2.00
CA LEU A 143 14.57 11.87 -2.32
C LEU A 143 15.05 11.95 -3.78
N GLY A 144 15.55 10.87 -4.36
CA GLY A 144 15.91 10.79 -5.77
C GLY A 144 14.71 10.90 -6.72
N LYS A 145 13.54 10.34 -6.33
CA LYS A 145 12.27 10.54 -7.05
C LYS A 145 11.82 12.00 -6.98
N LEU A 146 11.90 12.62 -5.80
CA LEU A 146 11.57 14.04 -5.63
C LEU A 146 12.49 14.95 -6.47
N GLN A 147 13.78 14.65 -6.52
CA GLN A 147 14.75 15.35 -7.36
C GLN A 147 14.36 15.27 -8.85
N GLU A 148 13.87 14.12 -9.31
CA GLU A 148 13.41 13.95 -10.70
C GLU A 148 12.14 14.74 -11.00
N GLN A 149 11.17 14.73 -10.09
CA GLN A 149 9.97 15.57 -10.19
C GLN A 149 10.32 17.07 -10.27
N ASN A 150 11.27 17.52 -9.44
CA ASN A 150 11.74 18.90 -9.48
C ASN A 150 12.43 19.23 -10.81
N ILE A 151 13.24 18.32 -11.36
CA ILE A 151 13.84 18.50 -12.70
C ILE A 151 12.76 18.72 -13.76
N ASP A 152 11.69 17.94 -13.74
CA ASP A 152 10.60 18.07 -14.71
C ASP A 152 9.78 19.35 -14.50
N SER A 153 9.57 19.78 -13.25
CA SER A 153 8.97 21.08 -12.95
C SER A 153 9.82 22.23 -13.48
N LEU A 154 11.13 22.21 -13.22
CA LEU A 154 12.07 23.23 -13.68
C LEU A 154 12.11 23.31 -15.22
N ARG A 155 12.11 22.16 -15.91
CA ARG A 155 12.04 22.12 -17.38
C ARG A 155 10.74 22.76 -17.90
N SER A 156 9.62 22.47 -17.23
CA SER A 156 8.31 23.00 -17.61
C SER A 156 8.25 24.51 -17.40
N ASP A 157 8.64 24.99 -16.23
CA ASP A 157 8.67 26.43 -15.89
C ASP A 157 9.58 27.22 -16.85
N LEU A 158 10.77 26.70 -17.18
CA LEU A 158 11.68 27.33 -18.14
C LEU A 158 11.09 27.39 -19.55
N ARG A 159 10.38 26.32 -19.98
CA ARG A 159 9.70 26.28 -21.27
C ARG A 159 8.53 27.25 -21.34
N ASP A 160 7.71 27.31 -20.30
CA ASP A 160 6.55 28.21 -20.21
C ASP A 160 6.98 29.67 -20.23
N LYS A 161 8.12 30.00 -19.60
CA LYS A 161 8.72 31.34 -19.65
C LYS A 161 9.47 31.63 -20.96
N GLY A 162 9.77 30.61 -21.76
CA GLY A 162 10.52 30.72 -23.01
C GLY A 162 12.03 30.91 -22.83
N ILE A 163 12.59 30.51 -21.68
CA ILE A 163 14.03 30.65 -21.41
C ILE A 163 14.79 29.46 -22.02
N PRO A 164 15.76 29.70 -22.94
CA PRO A 164 16.47 28.62 -23.60
C PRO A 164 17.47 27.93 -22.63
N TYR A 165 17.27 26.63 -22.41
CA TYR A 165 18.20 25.79 -21.65
C TYR A 165 18.71 24.63 -22.51
N THR A 166 19.91 24.14 -22.21
CA THR A 166 20.56 23.04 -22.92
C THR A 166 20.26 21.71 -22.24
N THR A 167 20.45 21.61 -20.93
CA THR A 167 20.20 20.36 -20.20
C THR A 167 19.92 20.66 -18.73
N VAL A 168 19.07 19.82 -18.12
CA VAL A 168 18.90 19.74 -16.66
C VAL A 168 19.27 18.33 -16.23
N ARG A 169 20.26 18.21 -15.34
CA ARG A 169 20.81 16.93 -14.84
C ARG A 169 20.76 16.85 -13.31
N LYS A 170 20.70 15.63 -12.80
CA LYS A 170 20.91 15.32 -11.38
C LYS A 170 22.38 15.58 -11.02
N GLU A 171 22.60 16.08 -9.82
CA GLU A 171 23.91 16.29 -9.20
C GLU A 171 23.88 15.69 -7.77
N ASP A 172 25.05 15.56 -7.15
CA ASP A 172 25.19 15.04 -5.78
C ASP A 172 24.44 15.90 -4.75
N LYS A 173 24.14 15.28 -3.61
CA LYS A 173 23.40 15.88 -2.48
C LYS A 173 22.01 16.40 -2.87
N TYR A 174 21.32 15.67 -3.75
CA TYR A 174 19.99 16.02 -4.25
C TYR A 174 19.96 17.38 -4.98
N GLY A 175 21.12 17.82 -5.50
CA GLY A 175 21.26 19.03 -6.31
C GLY A 175 20.90 18.81 -7.77
N MET A 176 20.61 19.88 -8.50
CA MET A 176 20.27 19.84 -9.92
C MET A 176 21.13 20.88 -10.64
N SER A 177 21.76 20.48 -11.73
CA SER A 177 22.53 21.38 -12.57
C SER A 177 21.75 21.69 -13.84
N ILE A 178 21.52 22.98 -14.08
CA ILE A 178 20.89 23.52 -15.28
C ILE A 178 21.97 24.21 -16.10
N THR A 179 22.16 23.76 -17.34
CA THR A 179 23.09 24.37 -18.29
C THR A 179 22.33 25.22 -19.30
N PHE A 180 22.77 26.46 -19.49
CA PHE A 180 22.21 27.44 -20.41
C PHE A 180 23.14 27.67 -21.62
N ARG A 181 22.60 28.32 -22.66
CA ARG A 181 23.38 28.70 -23.84
C ARG A 181 24.26 29.92 -23.59
N ASP A 182 23.75 30.89 -22.84
CA ASP A 182 24.43 32.14 -22.51
C ASP A 182 24.20 32.53 -21.04
N SER A 183 24.98 33.51 -20.57
CA SER A 183 24.89 34.01 -19.20
C SER A 183 23.61 34.81 -18.94
N ASN A 184 23.06 35.45 -19.98
CA ASN A 184 21.83 36.24 -19.90
C ASN A 184 20.60 35.37 -19.63
N ALA A 185 20.44 34.26 -20.36
CA ALA A 185 19.37 33.28 -20.11
C ALA A 185 19.50 32.65 -18.72
N ARG A 186 20.74 32.42 -18.26
CA ARG A 186 20.99 31.96 -16.89
C ARG A 186 20.56 32.99 -15.84
N ASP A 187 20.86 34.28 -16.02
CA ASP A 187 20.43 35.34 -15.07
C ASP A 187 18.91 35.50 -15.05
N GLN A 188 18.28 35.50 -16.23
CA GLN A 188 16.82 35.51 -16.35
C GLN A 188 16.18 34.30 -15.67
N ALA A 189 16.78 33.12 -15.82
CA ALA A 189 16.33 31.91 -15.14
C ALA A 189 16.51 32.00 -13.63
N MET A 190 17.65 32.52 -13.16
CA MET A 190 17.91 32.71 -11.73
C MET A 190 16.82 33.58 -11.09
N ASP A 191 16.55 34.75 -11.65
CA ASP A 191 15.56 35.69 -11.11
C ASP A 191 14.15 35.08 -11.10
N TYR A 192 13.78 34.40 -12.18
CA TYR A 192 12.47 33.77 -12.32
C TYR A 192 12.28 32.58 -11.38
N LEU A 193 13.25 31.68 -11.33
CA LEU A 193 13.16 30.46 -10.53
C LEU A 193 13.26 30.75 -9.03
N THR A 194 14.08 31.73 -8.61
CA THR A 194 14.20 32.10 -7.18
C THR A 194 12.88 32.64 -6.62
N GLN A 195 12.10 33.37 -7.42
CA GLN A 195 10.80 33.88 -6.98
C GLN A 195 9.74 32.79 -6.86
N ARG A 196 9.81 31.76 -7.73
CA ARG A 196 8.81 30.70 -7.84
C ARG A 196 9.08 29.51 -6.93
N HIS A 197 10.35 29.16 -6.74
CA HIS A 197 10.82 28.00 -5.97
C HIS A 197 11.55 28.45 -4.72
N ARG A 198 10.78 28.77 -3.66
CA ARG A 198 11.35 29.19 -2.36
C ARG A 198 12.04 28.04 -1.60
N ASP A 199 11.75 26.82 -2.00
CA ASP A 199 12.29 25.58 -1.46
C ASP A 199 13.61 25.14 -2.12
N LEU A 200 14.09 25.89 -3.12
CA LEU A 200 15.36 25.69 -3.80
C LEU A 200 16.31 26.85 -3.55
N VAL A 201 17.55 26.53 -3.19
CA VAL A 201 18.68 27.46 -3.17
C VAL A 201 19.37 27.39 -4.51
N LEU A 202 19.30 28.49 -5.25
CA LEU A 202 19.90 28.61 -6.58
C LEU A 202 21.24 29.35 -6.47
N SER A 203 22.26 28.83 -7.13
CA SER A 203 23.62 29.38 -7.13
C SER A 203 24.24 29.27 -8.53
N SER A 204 24.90 30.33 -8.99
CA SER A 204 25.58 30.28 -10.29
C SER A 204 26.86 29.45 -10.19
N GLN A 205 27.07 28.54 -11.13
CA GLN A 205 28.28 27.73 -11.25
C GLN A 205 28.96 28.07 -12.58
N GLY A 206 29.99 28.91 -12.54
CA GLY A 206 30.63 29.43 -13.76
C GLY A 206 29.75 30.41 -14.53
N SER A 207 29.96 30.50 -15.85
CA SER A 207 29.29 31.49 -16.73
C SER A 207 27.89 31.07 -17.17
N ASN A 208 27.67 29.79 -17.44
CA ASN A 208 26.46 29.30 -18.11
C ASN A 208 25.73 28.18 -17.34
N GLN A 209 26.10 27.89 -16.09
CA GLN A 209 25.40 26.86 -15.30
C GLN A 209 24.79 27.44 -14.03
N LEU A 210 23.66 26.87 -13.64
CA LEU A 210 22.94 27.17 -12.42
C LEU A 210 22.79 25.88 -11.64
N ARG A 211 23.18 25.92 -10.37
CA ARG A 211 23.02 24.83 -9.43
C ARG A 211 21.84 25.14 -8.51
N ALA A 212 20.86 24.24 -8.51
CA ALA A 212 19.68 24.28 -7.65
C ALA A 212 19.79 23.17 -6.60
N VAL A 213 19.79 23.51 -5.31
CA VAL A 213 19.83 22.52 -4.22
C VAL A 213 18.60 22.72 -3.35
N MET A 214 17.94 21.65 -2.91
CA MET A 214 16.81 21.75 -1.97
C MET A 214 17.29 22.33 -0.63
N THR A 215 16.46 23.18 -0.01
CA THR A 215 16.74 23.67 1.34
C THR A 215 16.71 22.51 2.36
N ASP A 216 17.43 22.67 3.48
CA ASP A 216 17.43 21.66 4.54
C ASP A 216 16.03 21.42 5.12
N GLU A 217 15.21 22.48 5.18
CA GLU A 217 13.80 22.40 5.59
C GLU A 217 12.99 21.55 4.62
N ARG A 218 13.12 21.78 3.32
CA ARG A 218 12.43 21.00 2.29
C ARG A 218 12.86 19.53 2.30
N LEU A 219 14.14 19.26 2.52
CA LEU A 219 14.65 17.90 2.67
C LEU A 219 14.07 17.22 3.92
N LYS A 220 13.96 17.93 5.05
CA LYS A 220 13.35 17.39 6.27
C LYS A 220 11.87 17.06 6.05
N GLU A 221 11.10 17.98 5.46
CA GLU A 221 9.69 17.75 5.11
C GLU A 221 9.53 16.56 4.16
N ALA A 222 10.38 16.46 3.14
CA ALA A 222 10.37 15.35 2.20
C ALA A 222 10.61 14.00 2.90
N ARG A 223 11.53 13.98 3.88
CA ARG A 223 11.79 12.78 4.69
C ARG A 223 10.60 12.41 5.56
N GLU A 224 10.00 13.38 6.25
CA GLU A 224 8.82 13.15 7.08
C GLU A 224 7.63 12.67 6.25
N TYR A 225 7.42 13.28 5.08
CA TYR A 225 6.40 12.87 4.13
C TYR A 225 6.62 11.44 3.65
N ALA A 226 7.85 11.07 3.27
CA ALA A 226 8.18 9.72 2.83
C ALA A 226 7.88 8.67 3.91
N VAL A 227 8.21 8.95 5.17
CA VAL A 227 7.90 8.05 6.29
C VAL A 227 6.39 7.96 6.51
N GLN A 228 5.69 9.09 6.55
CA GLN A 228 4.24 9.12 6.77
C GLN A 228 3.47 8.40 5.66
N GLN A 229 3.91 8.54 4.41
CA GLN A 229 3.34 7.85 3.26
C GLN A 229 3.50 6.33 3.39
N ASN A 230 4.71 5.86 3.74
CA ASN A 230 4.94 4.43 3.95
C ASN A 230 4.15 3.88 5.14
N ILE A 231 3.96 4.65 6.21
CA ILE A 231 3.06 4.26 7.33
C ILE A 231 1.64 4.01 6.83
N ASN A 232 1.10 4.88 5.97
CA ASN A 232 -0.25 4.71 5.42
C ASN A 232 -0.34 3.47 4.51
N ILE A 233 0.66 3.25 3.65
CA ILE A 233 0.74 2.05 2.79
C ILE A 233 0.76 0.78 3.66
N LEU A 234 1.57 0.76 4.72
CA LEU A 234 1.68 -0.39 5.60
C LEU A 234 0.40 -0.65 6.37
N ARG A 235 -0.30 0.38 6.86
CA ARG A 235 -1.62 0.21 7.48
C ARG A 235 -2.60 -0.50 6.54
N ASN A 236 -2.66 -0.09 5.28
CA ASN A 236 -3.55 -0.71 4.30
C ASN A 236 -3.18 -2.18 4.05
N ARG A 237 -1.89 -2.49 3.93
CA ARG A 237 -1.40 -3.87 3.76
C ARG A 237 -1.67 -4.75 4.97
N VAL A 238 -1.53 -4.19 6.17
CA VAL A 238 -1.83 -4.95 7.39
C VAL A 238 -3.32 -5.26 7.50
N ASN A 239 -4.19 -4.34 7.10
CA ASN A 239 -5.63 -4.61 7.06
C ASN A 239 -5.97 -5.79 6.13
N GLN A 240 -5.21 -5.99 5.04
CA GLN A 240 -5.39 -7.14 4.14
C GLN A 240 -4.98 -8.48 4.77
N LEU A 241 -4.13 -8.46 5.80
CA LEU A 241 -3.76 -9.66 6.56
C LEU A 241 -4.88 -10.12 7.51
N GLY A 242 -5.93 -9.32 7.72
CA GLY A 242 -7.05 -9.67 8.58
C GLY A 242 -6.71 -9.67 10.08
N VAL A 243 -5.65 -8.97 10.48
CA VAL A 243 -5.27 -8.81 11.89
C VAL A 243 -6.19 -7.78 12.54
N ALA A 244 -6.82 -8.15 13.66
CA ALA A 244 -7.81 -7.30 14.32
C ALA A 244 -7.22 -5.99 14.89
N GLU A 245 -5.95 -6.00 15.33
CA GLU A 245 -5.36 -4.87 16.06
C GLU A 245 -3.87 -4.64 15.75
N PRO A 246 -3.54 -4.18 14.53
CA PRO A 246 -2.16 -3.92 14.17
C PRO A 246 -1.63 -2.60 14.72
N LEU A 247 -0.36 -2.59 15.14
CA LEU A 247 0.37 -1.37 15.49
C LEU A 247 1.29 -1.00 14.33
N VAL A 248 1.08 0.17 13.72
CA VAL A 248 2.00 0.73 12.71
C VAL A 248 2.39 2.13 13.14
N GLN A 249 3.65 2.29 13.57
CA GLN A 249 4.16 3.53 14.12
C GLN A 249 5.56 3.85 13.62
N ARG A 250 5.91 5.14 13.65
CA ARG A 250 7.27 5.60 13.35
C ARG A 250 8.19 5.28 14.52
N GLN A 251 9.37 4.76 14.23
CA GLN A 251 10.45 4.55 15.19
C GLN A 251 11.70 5.33 14.74
N GLY A 252 11.94 6.50 15.34
CA GLY A 252 13.09 7.34 14.95
C GLY A 252 12.87 8.10 13.64
N ALA A 253 13.95 8.37 12.90
CA ALA A 253 13.91 9.28 11.75
C ALA A 253 13.36 8.65 10.47
N ASP A 254 13.71 7.40 10.19
CA ASP A 254 13.54 6.69 8.92
C ASP A 254 13.00 5.25 9.08
N ARG A 255 12.72 4.81 10.31
CA ARG A 255 12.19 3.47 10.58
C ARG A 255 10.74 3.48 11.00
N ILE A 256 10.07 2.38 10.71
CA ILE A 256 8.67 2.10 11.02
C ILE A 256 8.62 0.77 11.73
N VAL A 257 7.99 0.76 12.91
CA VAL A 257 7.67 -0.45 13.64
C VAL A 257 6.28 -0.94 13.24
N VAL A 258 6.19 -2.22 12.92
CA VAL A 258 4.93 -2.91 12.63
C VAL A 258 4.81 -4.10 13.56
N GLU A 259 3.76 -4.13 14.36
CA GLU A 259 3.45 -5.23 15.27
C GLU A 259 2.13 -5.87 14.88
N LEU A 260 2.15 -7.19 14.74
CA LEU A 260 0.99 -8.00 14.38
C LEU A 260 0.74 -9.03 15.48
N PRO A 261 -0.02 -8.68 16.53
CA PRO A 261 -0.39 -9.63 17.58
C PRO A 261 -1.28 -10.74 17.03
N GLY A 262 -1.03 -11.98 17.44
CA GLY A 262 -1.86 -13.14 17.09
C GLY A 262 -1.78 -13.59 15.62
N ILE A 263 -0.89 -13.03 14.80
CA ILE A 263 -0.67 -13.52 13.43
C ILE A 263 0.01 -14.88 13.47
N GLN A 264 -0.56 -15.85 12.76
CA GLN A 264 -0.02 -17.21 12.69
C GLN A 264 0.92 -17.40 11.47
N ASP A 265 0.62 -16.75 10.33
CA ASP A 265 1.37 -16.89 9.07
C ASP A 265 2.38 -15.74 8.89
N THR A 266 3.55 -15.90 9.50
CA THR A 266 4.61 -14.89 9.52
C THR A 266 5.29 -14.70 8.18
N ALA A 267 5.38 -15.78 7.38
CA ALA A 267 5.96 -15.75 6.03
C ALA A 267 5.09 -14.92 5.09
N ARG A 268 3.77 -15.15 5.09
CA ARG A 268 2.82 -14.35 4.31
C ARG A 268 2.79 -12.89 4.77
N ALA A 269 2.86 -12.64 6.08
CA ALA A 269 2.95 -11.27 6.60
C ALA A 269 4.22 -10.56 6.09
N LYS A 270 5.38 -11.23 6.11
CA LYS A 270 6.63 -10.68 5.60
C LYS A 270 6.55 -10.39 4.10
N GLU A 271 5.94 -11.27 3.32
CA GLU A 271 5.77 -11.10 1.86
C GLU A 271 4.90 -9.88 1.54
N ILE A 272 3.72 -9.77 2.16
CA ILE A 272 2.79 -8.66 1.91
C ILE A 272 3.35 -7.32 2.40
N LEU A 273 4.00 -7.29 3.56
CA LEU A 273 4.57 -6.05 4.09
C LEU A 273 5.85 -5.63 3.36
N GLY A 274 6.67 -6.60 2.94
CA GLY A 274 7.90 -6.39 2.19
C GLY A 274 7.70 -6.11 0.70
N ALA A 275 6.50 -6.30 0.17
CA ALA A 275 6.21 -6.06 -1.24
C ALA A 275 6.58 -4.62 -1.64
N THR A 276 7.38 -4.42 -2.68
CA THR A 276 7.74 -3.08 -3.17
C THR A 276 7.00 -2.72 -4.45
N ALA A 277 6.15 -3.62 -4.92
CA ALA A 277 5.36 -3.48 -6.12
C ALA A 277 4.43 -2.25 -6.04
N THR A 278 4.48 -1.42 -7.07
CA THR A 278 3.55 -0.32 -7.31
C THR A 278 3.12 -0.31 -8.76
N LEU A 279 2.00 0.37 -9.03
CA LEU A 279 1.47 0.55 -10.37
C LEU A 279 1.71 1.97 -10.83
N GLU A 280 2.04 2.16 -12.10
CA GLU A 280 2.12 3.47 -12.72
C GLU A 280 1.28 3.50 -14.00
N PHE A 281 0.44 4.53 -14.11
CA PHE A 281 -0.38 4.76 -15.30
C PHE A 281 0.33 5.77 -16.20
N ARG A 282 0.60 5.39 -17.43
CA ARG A 282 1.33 6.22 -18.40
C ARG A 282 0.65 6.19 -19.76
N LEU A 283 0.76 7.28 -20.51
CA LEU A 283 0.22 7.35 -21.86
C LEU A 283 1.19 6.68 -22.84
N VAL A 284 0.66 5.88 -23.77
CA VAL A 284 1.45 5.26 -24.83
C VAL A 284 1.67 6.28 -25.94
N ASN A 285 2.89 6.32 -26.48
CA ASN A 285 3.23 7.20 -27.60
C ASN A 285 3.03 6.46 -28.92
N THR A 286 1.91 6.71 -29.59
CA THR A 286 1.56 6.07 -30.88
C THR A 286 2.24 6.70 -32.08
N ASN A 287 2.97 7.81 -31.92
CA ASN A 287 3.65 8.49 -33.02
C ASN A 287 5.03 7.91 -33.33
N VAL A 288 5.48 6.93 -32.54
CA VAL A 288 6.79 6.28 -32.70
C VAL A 288 6.58 4.86 -33.20
N ASP A 289 6.98 4.59 -34.44
CA ASP A 289 6.92 3.26 -35.02
C ASP A 289 7.89 2.28 -34.34
N GLN A 290 7.51 1.00 -34.29
CA GLN A 290 8.36 -0.07 -33.75
C GLN A 290 9.71 -0.20 -34.48
N SER A 291 9.79 0.21 -35.75
CA SER A 291 11.04 0.25 -36.52
C SER A 291 12.01 1.35 -36.02
N ALA A 292 11.49 2.47 -35.52
CA ALA A 292 12.29 3.55 -34.92
C ALA A 292 12.81 3.16 -33.54
N VAL A 293 12.05 2.35 -32.80
CA VAL A 293 12.46 1.73 -31.52
C VAL A 293 13.66 0.80 -31.72
N ALA A 294 13.60 -0.09 -32.71
CA ALA A 294 14.71 -1.00 -33.05
C ALA A 294 16.00 -0.25 -33.44
N SER A 295 15.85 0.98 -33.96
CA SER A 295 16.97 1.86 -34.33
C SER A 295 17.44 2.78 -33.20
N GLY A 296 16.87 2.67 -31.99
CA GLY A 296 17.22 3.50 -30.83
C GLY A 296 16.80 4.97 -30.93
N ARG A 297 15.91 5.34 -31.86
CA ARG A 297 15.47 6.72 -32.10
C ARG A 297 14.17 7.01 -31.36
N VAL A 298 14.25 7.05 -30.04
CA VAL A 298 13.11 7.37 -29.17
C VAL A 298 13.18 8.86 -28.77
N PRO A 299 12.07 9.63 -28.88
CA PRO A 299 12.00 11.00 -28.39
C PRO A 299 12.41 11.10 -26.91
N GLY A 300 13.06 12.20 -26.51
CA GLY A 300 13.61 12.33 -25.16
C GLY A 300 12.57 12.31 -24.02
N ASP A 301 11.31 12.60 -24.33
CA ASP A 301 10.15 12.53 -23.44
C ASP A 301 9.50 11.14 -23.38
N SER A 302 10.00 10.19 -24.17
CA SER A 302 9.48 8.83 -24.29
C SER A 302 10.52 7.80 -23.85
N GLU A 303 10.05 6.64 -23.43
CA GLU A 303 10.87 5.48 -23.10
C GLU A 303 10.22 4.19 -23.56
N VAL A 304 11.04 3.15 -23.76
CA VAL A 304 10.59 1.84 -24.21
C VAL A 304 10.58 0.91 -23.01
N LYS A 305 9.45 0.25 -22.77
CA LYS A 305 9.32 -0.84 -21.80
C LYS A 305 8.83 -2.08 -22.51
N GLN A 306 9.05 -3.23 -21.90
CA GLN A 306 8.61 -4.51 -22.44
C GLN A 306 7.31 -4.94 -21.77
N THR A 307 6.42 -5.57 -22.53
CA THR A 307 5.33 -6.37 -21.98
C THR A 307 5.86 -7.70 -21.44
N ARG A 308 5.02 -8.43 -20.70
CA ARG A 308 5.30 -9.81 -20.26
C ARG A 308 5.74 -10.75 -21.40
N GLU A 309 5.19 -10.53 -22.58
CA GLU A 309 5.43 -11.30 -23.81
C GLU A 309 6.69 -10.84 -24.56
N GLY A 310 7.41 -9.84 -24.03
CA GLY A 310 8.62 -9.28 -24.64
C GLY A 310 8.35 -8.32 -25.79
N GLN A 311 7.13 -7.78 -25.91
CA GLN A 311 6.80 -6.79 -26.94
C GLN A 311 7.18 -5.38 -26.46
N PRO A 312 7.92 -4.59 -27.27
CA PRO A 312 8.30 -3.24 -26.89
C PRO A 312 7.13 -2.26 -27.01
N VAL A 313 6.91 -1.49 -25.96
CA VAL A 313 5.88 -0.46 -25.86
C VAL A 313 6.55 0.87 -25.61
N VAL A 314 6.30 1.84 -26.48
CA VAL A 314 6.79 3.21 -26.31
C VAL A 314 5.79 3.98 -25.49
N MET A 315 6.22 4.52 -24.36
CA MET A 315 5.38 5.33 -23.47
C MET A 315 6.04 6.66 -23.17
N TYR A 316 5.22 7.65 -22.84
CA TYR A 316 5.73 8.89 -22.29
C TYR A 316 6.31 8.64 -20.89
N LYS A 317 7.42 9.31 -20.56
CA LYS A 317 8.05 9.24 -19.24
C LYS A 317 7.19 9.83 -18.12
N ARG A 318 6.27 10.74 -18.49
CA ARG A 318 5.37 11.39 -17.54
C ARG A 318 4.38 10.39 -16.98
N VAL A 319 4.45 10.18 -15.66
CA VAL A 319 3.47 9.40 -14.90
C VAL A 319 2.19 10.22 -14.73
N ILE A 320 1.05 9.62 -15.07
CA ILE A 320 -0.28 10.23 -14.90
C ILE A 320 -0.74 10.03 -13.46
N LEU A 321 -0.67 8.79 -13.00
CA LEU A 321 -1.13 8.38 -11.68
C LEU A 321 -0.25 7.23 -11.18
N THR A 322 0.05 7.22 -9.88
CA THR A 322 0.77 6.13 -9.21
C THR A 322 -0.19 5.29 -8.36
N GLY A 323 0.24 4.08 -8.01
CA GLY A 323 -0.53 3.13 -7.21
C GLY A 323 -0.84 3.63 -5.80
N ASP A 324 -0.15 4.66 -5.32
CA ASP A 324 -0.39 5.29 -4.02
C ASP A 324 -1.81 5.86 -3.88
N HIS A 325 -2.44 6.20 -5.02
CA HIS A 325 -3.80 6.71 -5.06
C HIS A 325 -4.86 5.61 -5.19
N ILE A 326 -4.47 4.33 -5.25
CA ILE A 326 -5.40 3.21 -5.30
C ILE A 326 -5.84 2.88 -3.88
N THR A 327 -7.13 3.05 -3.61
CA THR A 327 -7.73 2.69 -2.32
C THR A 327 -8.20 1.25 -2.28
N ASP A 328 -8.59 0.70 -3.42
CA ASP A 328 -9.07 -0.67 -3.53
C ASP A 328 -8.82 -1.22 -4.95
N SER A 329 -8.53 -2.51 -5.06
CA SER A 329 -8.36 -3.20 -6.34
C SER A 329 -9.01 -4.57 -6.30
N THR A 330 -9.92 -4.81 -7.25
CA THR A 330 -10.86 -5.92 -7.20
C THR A 330 -10.79 -6.75 -8.49
N SER A 331 -10.21 -7.94 -8.42
CA SER A 331 -10.32 -8.93 -9.50
C SER A 331 -11.77 -9.43 -9.58
N SER A 332 -12.36 -9.33 -10.77
CA SER A 332 -13.70 -9.82 -11.11
C SER A 332 -13.66 -10.48 -12.49
N GLN A 333 -14.75 -11.11 -12.89
CA GLN A 333 -14.93 -11.59 -14.25
C GLN A 333 -15.94 -10.68 -14.93
N ASP A 334 -15.72 -10.40 -16.22
CA ASP A 334 -16.71 -9.73 -17.05
C ASP A 334 -17.86 -10.68 -17.42
N GLU A 335 -18.84 -10.17 -18.16
CA GLU A 335 -20.01 -10.91 -18.64
C GLU A 335 -19.66 -12.06 -19.60
N TYR A 336 -18.44 -12.05 -20.15
CA TYR A 336 -17.88 -13.06 -21.04
C TYR A 336 -16.88 -13.99 -20.33
N ASN A 337 -16.86 -13.98 -18.99
CA ASN A 337 -15.99 -14.80 -18.14
C ASN A 337 -14.49 -14.48 -18.30
N GLN A 338 -14.14 -13.29 -18.81
CA GLN A 338 -12.76 -12.80 -18.89
C GLN A 338 -12.36 -12.12 -17.58
N PRO A 339 -11.15 -12.38 -17.06
CA PRO A 339 -10.65 -11.69 -15.87
C PRO A 339 -10.46 -10.19 -16.12
N GLN A 340 -10.94 -9.37 -15.18
CA GLN A 340 -10.74 -7.92 -15.13
C GLN A 340 -10.42 -7.47 -13.71
N VAL A 341 -9.65 -6.39 -13.53
CA VAL A 341 -9.41 -5.77 -12.23
C VAL A 341 -10.08 -4.41 -12.21
N ASN A 342 -11.04 -4.20 -11.29
CA ASN A 342 -11.59 -2.88 -11.04
C ASN A 342 -10.71 -2.17 -10.01
N ILE A 343 -10.27 -0.97 -10.34
CA ILE A 343 -9.47 -0.12 -9.49
C ILE A 343 -10.35 1.00 -8.98
N SER A 344 -10.31 1.22 -7.67
CA SER A 344 -10.89 2.37 -6.99
C SER A 344 -9.76 3.29 -6.53
N LEU A 345 -9.92 4.57 -6.79
CA LEU A 345 -8.98 5.62 -6.46
C LEU A 345 -9.51 6.49 -5.31
N ASP A 346 -8.59 7.12 -4.59
CA ASP A 346 -8.93 8.20 -3.67
C ASP A 346 -9.49 9.42 -4.44
N SER A 347 -9.96 10.42 -3.71
CA SER A 347 -10.54 11.63 -4.31
C SER A 347 -9.52 12.45 -5.12
N ALA A 348 -8.25 12.49 -4.71
CA ALA A 348 -7.22 13.24 -5.41
C ALA A 348 -6.81 12.54 -6.72
N GLY A 349 -6.55 11.23 -6.67
CA GLY A 349 -6.25 10.39 -7.81
C GLY A 349 -7.38 10.33 -8.82
N GLY A 350 -8.63 10.24 -8.35
CA GLY A 350 -9.82 10.33 -9.20
C GLY A 350 -9.92 11.65 -9.95
N ASN A 351 -9.61 12.78 -9.31
CA ASN A 351 -9.56 14.09 -9.96
C ASN A 351 -8.43 14.19 -11.00
N ILE A 352 -7.23 13.68 -10.69
CA ILE A 352 -6.09 13.66 -11.62
C ILE A 352 -6.45 12.83 -12.85
N MET A 353 -6.96 11.61 -12.65
CA MET A 353 -7.36 10.70 -13.72
C MET A 353 -8.50 11.30 -14.56
N SER A 354 -9.48 11.94 -13.92
CA SER A 354 -10.62 12.58 -14.57
C SER A 354 -10.23 13.78 -15.42
N ASN A 355 -9.28 14.60 -14.97
CA ASN A 355 -8.76 15.73 -15.74
C ASN A 355 -7.89 15.24 -16.91
N PHE A 356 -7.07 14.22 -16.69
CA PHE A 356 -6.20 13.69 -17.73
C PHE A 356 -6.97 12.97 -18.84
N THR A 357 -7.91 12.10 -18.47
CA THR A 357 -8.67 11.28 -19.44
C THR A 357 -9.63 12.11 -20.29
N LYS A 358 -10.13 13.25 -19.76
CA LYS A 358 -10.98 14.19 -20.51
C LYS A 358 -10.35 14.61 -21.85
N ASP A 359 -9.06 14.89 -21.86
CA ASP A 359 -8.34 15.41 -23.04
C ASP A 359 -7.64 14.30 -23.84
N ASN A 360 -7.72 13.05 -23.39
CA ASN A 360 -7.00 11.91 -23.96
C ASN A 360 -7.91 10.71 -24.30
N ILE A 361 -9.21 10.95 -24.48
CA ILE A 361 -10.16 9.93 -24.95
C ILE A 361 -9.70 9.38 -26.32
N GLY A 362 -9.74 8.06 -26.47
CA GLY A 362 -9.31 7.31 -27.64
C GLY A 362 -7.82 6.97 -27.66
N LYS A 363 -7.00 7.55 -26.78
CA LYS A 363 -5.56 7.25 -26.73
C LYS A 363 -5.27 6.01 -25.86
N PRO A 364 -4.25 5.21 -26.22
CA PRO A 364 -3.81 4.07 -25.42
C PRO A 364 -3.11 4.53 -24.14
N MET A 365 -3.50 3.94 -23.03
CA MET A 365 -2.90 4.08 -21.71
C MET A 365 -2.36 2.73 -21.27
N ALA A 366 -1.12 2.72 -20.81
CA ALA A 366 -0.46 1.55 -20.31
C ALA A 366 -0.44 1.56 -18.77
N THR A 367 -0.60 0.37 -18.21
CA THR A 367 -0.36 0.11 -16.80
C THR A 367 1.00 -0.56 -16.67
N LEU A 368 1.93 0.13 -16.03
CA LEU A 368 3.28 -0.34 -15.76
C LEU A 368 3.32 -0.88 -14.33
N PHE A 369 3.68 -2.15 -14.19
CA PHE A 369 4.01 -2.76 -12.91
C PHE A 369 5.49 -2.49 -12.63
N VAL A 370 5.75 -1.91 -11.46
CA VAL A 370 7.10 -1.56 -11.02
C VAL A 370 7.37 -2.28 -9.72
N GLU A 371 8.35 -3.16 -9.71
CA GLU A 371 8.77 -3.92 -8.54
C GLU A 371 10.24 -3.68 -8.24
N TYR A 372 10.61 -3.63 -6.97
CA TYR A 372 11.99 -3.54 -6.53
C TYR A 372 12.40 -4.86 -5.90
N LYS A 373 13.21 -5.65 -6.60
CA LYS A 373 13.70 -6.95 -6.13
C LYS A 373 15.07 -6.83 -5.49
N ASP A 374 15.33 -7.64 -4.48
CA ASP A 374 16.66 -7.76 -3.90
C ASP A 374 17.63 -8.32 -4.96
N SER A 375 18.68 -7.55 -5.26
CA SER A 375 19.73 -7.96 -6.20
C SER A 375 20.60 -9.11 -5.68
N GLY A 376 20.42 -9.50 -4.42
CA GLY A 376 21.29 -10.44 -3.69
C GLY A 376 22.61 -9.80 -3.25
N LYS A 377 22.86 -8.54 -3.60
CA LYS A 377 24.05 -7.78 -3.19
C LYS A 377 23.71 -6.87 -2.02
N LYS A 378 24.66 -6.71 -1.10
CA LYS A 378 24.55 -5.78 0.01
C LYS A 378 25.46 -4.57 -0.22
N ASP A 379 24.99 -3.40 0.17
CA ASP A 379 25.79 -2.18 0.19
C ASP A 379 26.83 -2.20 1.33
N ALA A 380 27.65 -1.15 1.42
CA ALA A 380 28.67 -1.01 2.46
C ALA A 380 28.09 -0.98 3.90
N ASN A 381 26.80 -0.73 4.04
CA ASN A 381 26.07 -0.66 5.31
C ASN A 381 25.29 -1.96 5.59
N GLY A 382 25.45 -2.99 4.76
CA GLY A 382 24.77 -4.27 4.89
C GLY A 382 23.31 -4.29 4.41
N ARG A 383 22.83 -3.22 3.75
CA ARG A 383 21.48 -3.11 3.20
C ARG A 383 21.40 -3.81 1.85
N ALA A 384 20.28 -4.48 1.59
CA ALA A 384 20.01 -5.09 0.30
C ALA A 384 19.92 -4.02 -0.79
N VAL A 385 20.70 -4.17 -1.86
CA VAL A 385 20.61 -3.29 -3.03
C VAL A 385 19.41 -3.75 -3.85
N LEU A 386 18.42 -2.87 -3.98
CA LEU A 386 17.21 -3.16 -4.74
C LEU A 386 17.40 -2.84 -6.22
N VAL A 387 17.02 -3.76 -7.10
CA VAL A 387 16.97 -3.55 -8.55
C VAL A 387 15.53 -3.30 -8.95
N LYS A 388 15.31 -2.24 -9.72
CA LYS A 388 14.02 -1.89 -10.30
C LYS A 388 13.73 -2.81 -11.49
N GLU A 389 12.66 -3.58 -11.40
CA GLU A 389 12.05 -4.31 -12.51
C GLU A 389 10.75 -3.63 -12.93
N GLU A 390 10.55 -3.50 -14.23
CA GLU A 390 9.42 -2.76 -14.79
C GLU A 390 8.84 -3.54 -15.96
N GLU A 391 7.54 -3.75 -15.93
CA GLU A 391 6.83 -4.55 -16.92
C GLU A 391 5.48 -3.93 -17.26
N VAL A 392 5.16 -3.81 -18.55
CA VAL A 392 3.83 -3.37 -18.99
C VAL A 392 2.86 -4.54 -18.88
N ILE A 393 1.94 -4.46 -17.91
CA ILE A 393 0.97 -5.53 -17.64
C ILE A 393 -0.31 -5.39 -18.45
N ASN A 394 -0.65 -4.18 -18.90
CA ASN A 394 -1.81 -3.95 -19.74
C ASN A 394 -1.66 -2.68 -20.56
N ILE A 395 -2.32 -2.65 -21.73
CA ILE A 395 -2.51 -1.48 -22.57
C ILE A 395 -3.99 -1.41 -22.96
N ALA A 396 -4.66 -0.33 -22.56
CA ALA A 396 -6.07 -0.14 -22.85
C ALA A 396 -6.33 1.27 -23.38
N ASN A 397 -7.27 1.40 -24.31
CA ASN A 397 -7.69 2.70 -24.81
C ASN A 397 -8.62 3.40 -23.80
N ILE A 398 -8.41 4.69 -23.59
CA ILE A 398 -9.30 5.52 -22.76
C ILE A 398 -10.62 5.68 -23.50
N GLN A 399 -11.68 4.98 -23.07
CA GLN A 399 -13.00 5.04 -23.74
C GLN A 399 -13.87 6.22 -23.30
N SER A 400 -13.69 6.67 -22.07
CA SER A 400 -14.46 7.75 -21.46
C SER A 400 -13.63 8.50 -20.44
N ARG A 401 -14.16 9.62 -19.94
CA ARG A 401 -13.61 10.29 -18.77
C ARG A 401 -13.72 9.35 -17.57
N LEU A 402 -12.58 8.94 -17.02
CA LEU A 402 -12.51 8.04 -15.87
C LEU A 402 -12.57 8.85 -14.58
N GLY A 403 -13.45 8.48 -13.66
CA GLY A 403 -13.56 9.11 -12.35
C GLY A 403 -12.70 8.39 -11.32
N ASN A 404 -13.29 8.16 -10.15
CA ASN A 404 -12.63 7.47 -9.03
C ASN A 404 -12.64 5.94 -9.19
N SER A 405 -13.29 5.39 -10.20
CA SER A 405 -13.20 3.96 -10.50
C SER A 405 -13.05 3.71 -11.99
N PHE A 406 -12.24 2.71 -12.33
CA PHE A 406 -12.08 2.21 -13.68
C PHE A 406 -11.68 0.73 -13.66
N ARG A 407 -11.77 0.07 -14.81
CA ARG A 407 -11.45 -1.36 -14.95
C ARG A 407 -10.28 -1.55 -15.90
N ILE A 408 -9.42 -2.49 -15.55
CA ILE A 408 -8.32 -3.01 -16.35
C ILE A 408 -8.77 -4.38 -16.87
N THR A 409 -9.00 -4.47 -18.18
CA THR A 409 -9.33 -5.71 -18.88
C THR A 409 -8.09 -6.31 -19.52
N GLY A 410 -8.12 -7.60 -19.86
CA GLY A 410 -7.02 -8.26 -20.59
C GLY A 410 -5.84 -8.70 -19.72
N ILE A 411 -6.06 -8.83 -18.40
CA ILE A 411 -5.07 -9.34 -17.46
C ILE A 411 -5.05 -10.88 -17.50
N GLU A 412 -3.93 -11.49 -17.87
CA GLU A 412 -3.78 -12.93 -17.73
C GLU A 412 -3.58 -13.32 -16.26
N ARG A 413 -4.15 -14.47 -15.84
CA ARG A 413 -3.97 -14.98 -14.47
C ARG A 413 -2.47 -15.21 -14.21
N SER A 414 -1.94 -14.55 -13.18
CA SER A 414 -0.62 -14.88 -12.60
C SER A 414 -0.71 -16.15 -11.77
#